data_AF-D2ZVT8-F1
#
_entry.id   AF-D2ZVT8-F1
#
_cell.length_a   1.000
_cell.length_b   1.000
_cell.length_c   1.000
_cell.angle_alpha   90.00
_cell.angle_beta   90.00
_cell.angle_gamma   90.00
#
_symmetry.space_group_name_H-M   'P 1'
#
loop_
_entity.id
_entity.type
_entity.pdbx_description
1 polymer ?
#
loop_
_entity_poly.entity_id
_entity_poly.type
_entity_poly.pdbx_seq_one_letter_code
_entity_poly.pdbx_strand_id
1 'polypeptide(L)' 'MTTEEEVQFAAELIKSKIGKLRELSPLWEMFKEGIDLNSIEWAAH' A
#
# COMPACT_ATOMS: atom_id res chain seq x y z
N MET A 1 4.62 19.15 -22.02
CA MET A 1 5.34 19.00 -20.74
C MET A 1 4.29 18.72 -19.70
N THR A 2 4.52 17.76 -18.81
CA THR A 2 3.57 17.44 -17.73
C THR A 2 3.50 18.61 -16.75
N THR A 3 2.31 18.97 -16.29
CA THR A 3 2.13 20.09 -15.36
C THR A 3 2.25 19.63 -13.91
N GLU A 4 2.49 20.57 -12.99
CA GLU A 4 2.56 20.30 -11.55
C GLU A 4 1.22 19.75 -11.04
N GLU A 5 0.10 20.23 -11.57
CA GLU A 5 -1.23 19.75 -11.20
C GLU A 5 -1.45 18.28 -11.58
N GLU A 6 -0.94 17.86 -12.73
CA GLU A 6 -1.02 16.46 -13.18
C GLU A 6 -0.20 15.53 -12.28
N VAL A 7 1.01 15.97 -11.88
CA VAL A 7 1.87 15.24 -10.94
C VAL A 7 1.20 15.14 -9.57
N GLN A 8 0.65 16.24 -9.07
CA GLN A 8 -0.04 16.27 -7.78
C GLN A 8 -1.29 15.39 -7.79
N PHE A 9 -2.06 15.41 -8.88
CA PHE A 9 -3.21 14.53 -9.06
C PHE A 9 -2.81 13.05 -9.03
N ALA A 10 -1.76 12.68 -9.75
CA ALA A 10 -1.27 11.31 -9.78
C ALA A 10 -0.79 10.85 -8.39
N ALA A 11 -0.07 11.72 -7.67
CA ALA A 11 0.41 11.43 -6.31
C ALA A 11 -0.75 11.17 -5.34
N GLU A 12 -1.77 12.03 -5.33
CA GLU A 12 -2.94 11.88 -4.47
C GLU A 12 -3.78 10.66 -4.85
N LEU A 13 -3.93 10.39 -6.15
CA LEU A 13 -4.61 9.19 -6.63
C LEU A 13 -3.92 7.92 -6.11
N ILE A 14 -2.59 7.82 -6.25
CA ILE A 14 -1.81 6.67 -5.79
C ILE A 14 -1.94 6.50 -4.27
N LYS A 15 -1.79 7.59 -3.49
CA LYS A 15 -1.95 7.55 -2.04
C LYS A 15 -3.34 7.04 -1.64
N SER A 16 -4.39 7.56 -2.27
CA SER A 16 -5.77 7.14 -2.00
C SER A 16 -5.99 5.66 -2.29
N LYS A 17 -5.49 5.16 -3.44
CA LYS A 17 -5.62 3.74 -3.80
C LYS A 17 -4.84 2.83 -2.86
N ILE A 18 -3.60 3.19 -2.53
CA ILE A 18 -2.78 2.44 -1.56
C ILE A 18 -3.45 2.43 -0.18
N GLY A 19 -4.02 3.56 0.26
CA GLY A 19 -4.76 3.65 1.52
C GLY A 19 -5.90 2.63 1.61
N LYS A 20 -6.75 2.56 0.57
CA LYS A 20 -7.85 1.58 0.51
C LYS A 20 -7.36 0.13 0.51
N LEU A 21 -6.28 -0.16 -0.22
CA LEU A 21 -5.69 -1.50 -0.22
C LEU A 21 -5.16 -1.89 1.16
N ARG A 22 -4.58 -0.93 1.89
CA ARG A 22 -4.09 -1.12 3.26
C ARG A 22 -5.23 -1.37 4.25
N GLU A 23 -6.35 -0.67 4.14
CA GLU A 23 -7.54 -0.87 4.98
C GLU A 23 -8.13 -2.28 4.87
N LEU A 24 -7.96 -2.93 3.71
CA LEU A 24 -8.52 -4.26 3.42
C LEU A 24 -7.48 -5.38 3.56
N SER A 25 -6.20 -5.06 3.79
CA SER A 25 -5.12 -6.03 3.76
C SER A 25 -4.81 -6.56 5.16
N PRO A 26 -5.00 -7.87 5.42
CA PRO A 26 -4.60 -8.47 6.70
C PRO A 26 -3.07 -8.36 6.93
N LEU A 27 -2.28 -8.33 5.86
CA LEU A 27 -0.83 -8.14 5.94
C LEU A 27 -0.45 -6.73 6.43
N TRP A 28 -1.27 -5.72 6.11
CA TRP A 28 -1.05 -4.36 6.58
C TRP A 28 -1.30 -4.24 8.08
N GLU A 29 -2.30 -4.96 8.61
CA GLU A 29 -2.53 -5.06 10.05
C GLU A 29 -1.36 -5.75 10.75
N MET A 30 -0.89 -6.89 10.23
CA MET A 30 0.28 -7.59 10.77
C MET A 30 1.53 -6.70 10.80
N PHE A 31 1.78 -5.93 9.74
CA PHE A 31 2.86 -4.96 9.70
C PHE A 31 2.74 -3.89 10.80
N LYS A 32 1.54 -3.34 11.03
CA LYS A 32 1.30 -2.36 12.11
C LYS A 32 1.49 -2.93 13.51
N GLU A 33 1.21 -4.23 13.68
CA GLU A 33 1.45 -4.96 14.94
C GLU A 33 2.94 -5.30 15.16
N GLY A 34 3.81 -4.96 14.21
CA GLY A 34 5.25 -5.20 14.29
C GLY A 34 5.65 -6.64 13.96
N ILE A 35 4.76 -7.41 13.32
CA ILE A 35 5.05 -8.75 12.84
C ILE A 35 5.96 -8.66 11.61
N ASP A 36 7.07 -9.39 11.63
CA ASP A 36 7.95 -9.48 10.47
C ASP A 36 7.28 -10.28 9.35
N LEU A 37 6.86 -9.59 8.28
CA LEU A 37 6.22 -10.24 7.15
C LEU A 37 7.16 -11.22 6.42
N ASN A 38 8.47 -11.12 6.60
CA ASN A 38 9.44 -12.06 6.03
C ASN A 38 9.41 -13.42 6.73
N SER A 39 8.87 -13.49 7.96
CA SER A 39 8.71 -14.76 8.68
C SER A 39 7.39 -15.47 8.36
N ILE A 40 6.56 -14.91 7.49
CA ILE A 40 5.30 -15.54 7.06
C ILE A 40 5.64 -16.61 6.02
N GLU A 41 5.19 -17.85 6.27
CA GLU A 41 5.18 -18.88 5.23
C GLU A 41 4.07 -18.56 4.22
N TRP A 42 4.49 -17.99 3.10
CA TRP A 42 3.61 -17.78 1.96
C TRP A 42 3.21 -19.13 1.40
N ALA A 43 1.91 -19.34 1.21
CA ALA A 43 1.43 -20.49 0.46
C ALA A 43 2.00 -20.37 -0.97
N ALA A 44 3.04 -21.14 -1.27
CA ALA A 44 3.60 -21.22 -2.61
C ALA A 44 2.53 -21.85 -3.52
N HIS A 45 2.08 -21.09 -4.51
CA HIS A 45 1.34 -21.59 -5.67
C HIS A 45 2.06 -21.15 -6.93
#